data_AF-A0A2R4BK59-F1
#
_entry.id   AF-A0A2R4BK59-F1
#
_cell.length_a   1.000
_cell.length_b   1.000
_cell.length_c   1.000
_cell.angle_alpha   90.00
_cell.angle_beta   90.00
_cell.angle_gamma   90.00
#
_symmetry.space_group_name_H-M   'P 1'
#
loop_
_entity.id
_entity.type
_entity.pdbx_description
1 polymer ?
#
loop_
_entity_poly.entity_id
_entity_poly.type
_entity_poly.pdbx_seq_one_letter_code
_entity_poly.pdbx_strand_id
1 'polypeptide(L)'
;MVFADLTGSTGLFESAGNVVATQIVTRCTHVLSRHLSAAGGYIVKFLGDGVLVLFDDPVAAVQASARLQEVLQELASVELRCAPLGVKTGIDRGAVVEYDGDCYGDPVNVAARLCDRAQAGEVLIGEAVFGGLSEGLRLACHSLDRITLKGKAEPLRVWRVDFARTAETTLASLLDYHELLGGARPLQRVDLGCLDQHIELYPGDGPLIIGRGEGAGFAVDDPRVSRRHARIEWAGEQCVLTDFSSNGSWVRFAGAAAPVQLRRERCTLHGEGEIVLGTAPDDFTAPTLGFRVIDEG
;
A
#
# COMPACT_ATOMS: atom_id res chain seq x y z
N MET A 1 -17.58 -9.73 -0.19
CA MET A 1 -17.23 -10.71 -1.25
C MET A 1 -16.47 -9.99 -2.34
N VAL A 2 -15.31 -10.51 -2.73
CA VAL A 2 -14.46 -10.00 -3.79
C VAL A 2 -14.33 -11.08 -4.86
N PHE A 3 -14.61 -10.72 -6.10
CA PHE A 3 -14.19 -11.47 -7.28
C PHE A 3 -13.08 -10.69 -7.96
N ALA A 4 -11.92 -11.30 -8.14
CA ALA A 4 -10.84 -10.76 -8.95
C ALA A 4 -10.55 -11.74 -10.09
N ASP A 5 -10.48 -11.24 -11.32
CA ASP A 5 -10.33 -12.05 -12.52
C ASP A 5 -9.27 -11.45 -13.44
N LEU A 6 -8.41 -12.28 -14.02
CA LEU A 6 -7.38 -11.82 -14.93
C LEU A 6 -7.99 -11.46 -16.29
N THR A 7 -7.47 -10.41 -16.90
CA THR A 7 -7.84 -10.00 -18.27
C THR A 7 -6.67 -10.22 -19.22
N GLY A 8 -6.96 -10.61 -20.46
CA GLY A 8 -5.94 -10.90 -21.47
C GLY A 8 -5.43 -12.36 -21.43
N SER A 9 -6.01 -13.21 -20.58
CA SER A 9 -5.68 -14.63 -20.48
C SER A 9 -5.89 -15.37 -21.81
N THR A 10 -7.01 -15.13 -22.52
CA THR A 10 -7.28 -15.76 -23.82
C THR A 10 -6.18 -15.51 -24.86
N GLY A 11 -5.71 -14.26 -25.00
CA GLY A 11 -4.62 -13.93 -25.92
C GLY A 11 -3.30 -14.57 -25.51
N LEU A 12 -3.09 -14.81 -24.20
CA LEU A 12 -1.95 -15.57 -23.71
C LEU A 12 -2.05 -17.05 -24.10
N PHE A 13 -3.22 -17.67 -24.01
CA PHE A 13 -3.44 -19.05 -24.46
C PHE A 13 -3.15 -19.23 -25.96
N GLU A 14 -3.57 -18.27 -26.78
CA GLU A 14 -3.31 -18.29 -28.23
C GLU A 14 -1.83 -18.10 -28.57
N SER A 15 -1.13 -17.21 -27.86
CA SER A 15 0.26 -16.86 -28.19
C SER A 15 1.32 -17.75 -27.54
N ALA A 16 1.12 -18.18 -26.30
CA ALA A 16 2.09 -18.98 -25.54
C ALA A 16 1.77 -20.48 -25.51
N GLY A 17 0.56 -20.86 -25.93
CA GLY A 17 0.07 -22.24 -25.88
C GLY A 17 -0.42 -22.66 -24.48
N ASN A 18 -1.26 -23.70 -24.46
CA ASN A 18 -2.06 -24.05 -23.27
C ASN A 18 -1.25 -24.33 -22.01
N VAL A 19 -0.12 -25.03 -22.11
CA VAL A 19 0.68 -25.41 -20.94
C VAL A 19 1.32 -24.18 -20.29
N VAL A 20 1.97 -23.34 -21.08
CA VAL A 20 2.66 -22.14 -20.58
C VAL A 20 1.65 -21.12 -20.06
N ALA A 21 0.56 -20.88 -20.81
CA ALA A 21 -0.49 -19.98 -20.39
C ALA A 21 -1.13 -20.43 -19.06
N THR A 22 -1.38 -21.73 -18.88
CA THR A 22 -1.92 -22.26 -17.61
C THR A 22 -0.96 -22.01 -16.45
N GLN A 23 0.35 -22.23 -16.63
CA GLN A 23 1.35 -21.98 -15.58
C GLN A 23 1.40 -20.50 -15.19
N ILE A 24 1.35 -19.61 -16.17
CA ILE A 24 1.35 -18.15 -15.97
C ILE A 24 0.10 -17.72 -15.22
N VAL A 25 -1.08 -18.09 -15.73
CA VAL A 25 -2.37 -17.75 -15.12
C VAL A 25 -2.46 -18.26 -13.69
N THR A 26 -2.06 -19.52 -13.46
CA THR A 26 -2.05 -20.12 -12.12
C THR A 26 -1.12 -19.36 -11.17
N ARG A 27 0.06 -18.96 -11.65
CA ARG A 27 1.02 -18.18 -10.84
C ARG A 27 0.48 -16.80 -10.50
N CYS A 28 -0.02 -16.06 -11.48
CA CYS A 28 -0.62 -14.74 -11.27
C CYS A 28 -1.77 -14.82 -10.27
N THR A 29 -2.70 -15.75 -10.48
CA THR A 29 -3.87 -15.93 -9.59
C THR A 29 -3.46 -16.29 -8.17
N HIS A 30 -2.40 -17.09 -7.98
CA HIS A 30 -1.84 -17.37 -6.64
C HIS A 30 -1.18 -16.16 -5.99
N VAL A 31 -0.51 -15.29 -6.74
CA VAL A 31 0.08 -14.06 -6.19
C VAL A 31 -1.02 -13.10 -5.75
N LEU A 32 -2.06 -12.92 -6.57
CA LEU A 32 -3.22 -12.11 -6.24
C LEU A 32 -3.95 -12.67 -4.99
N SER A 33 -4.16 -13.98 -4.91
CA SER A 33 -4.81 -14.59 -3.75
C SER A 33 -3.99 -14.44 -2.46
N ARG A 34 -2.66 -14.58 -2.53
CA ARG A 34 -1.77 -14.34 -1.38
C ARG A 34 -1.83 -12.90 -0.90
N HIS A 35 -1.86 -11.93 -1.82
CA HIS A 35 -2.03 -10.51 -1.48
C HIS A 35 -3.37 -10.25 -0.78
N LEU A 36 -4.47 -10.77 -1.33
CA LEU A 36 -5.80 -10.63 -0.74
C LEU A 36 -5.87 -11.29 0.65
N SER A 37 -5.25 -12.46 0.80
CA SER A 37 -5.24 -13.18 2.07
C SER A 37 -4.38 -12.48 3.14
N ALA A 38 -3.24 -11.91 2.76
CA ALA A 38 -2.42 -11.09 3.66
C ALA A 38 -3.14 -9.83 4.16
N ALA A 39 -4.11 -9.33 3.40
CA ALA A 39 -4.98 -8.22 3.80
C ALA A 39 -6.20 -8.65 4.65
N GLY A 40 -6.23 -9.90 5.12
CA GLY A 40 -7.33 -10.44 5.94
C GLY A 40 -8.44 -11.14 5.16
N GLY A 41 -8.26 -11.38 3.86
CA GLY A 41 -9.21 -12.11 3.03
C GLY A 41 -9.17 -13.62 3.25
N TYR A 42 -10.33 -14.26 3.27
CA TYR A 42 -10.46 -15.71 3.25
C TYR A 42 -10.72 -16.20 1.82
N ILE A 43 -9.81 -17.01 1.27
CA ILE A 43 -9.95 -17.56 -0.08
C ILE A 43 -11.00 -18.66 -0.07
N VAL A 44 -12.12 -18.43 -0.74
CA VAL A 44 -13.19 -19.42 -0.88
C VAL A 44 -12.80 -20.45 -1.93
N LYS A 45 -12.50 -19.99 -3.15
CA LYS A 45 -12.09 -20.87 -4.26
C LYS A 45 -11.40 -20.13 -5.41
N PHE A 46 -10.69 -20.91 -6.22
CA PHE A 46 -10.16 -20.49 -7.51
C PHE A 46 -11.15 -20.84 -8.62
N LEU A 47 -11.18 -20.02 -9.67
CA LEU A 47 -12.13 -20.09 -10.80
C LEU A 47 -11.41 -20.24 -12.14
N GLY A 48 -10.15 -20.70 -12.12
CA GLY A 48 -9.27 -20.71 -13.30
C GLY A 48 -8.34 -19.50 -13.27
N ASP A 49 -8.70 -18.44 -13.98
CA ASP A 49 -8.00 -17.16 -14.02
C ASP A 49 -8.55 -16.11 -13.04
N GLY A 50 -9.54 -16.51 -12.24
CA GLY A 50 -10.10 -15.70 -11.15
C GLY A 50 -10.04 -16.35 -9.78
N VAL A 51 -10.28 -15.53 -8.75
CA VAL A 51 -10.35 -15.93 -7.35
C VAL A 51 -11.55 -15.30 -6.67
N LEU A 52 -12.22 -16.09 -5.82
CA LEU A 52 -13.30 -15.66 -4.95
C LEU A 52 -12.81 -15.55 -3.51
N VAL A 53 -12.96 -14.37 -2.91
CA VAL A 53 -12.47 -14.06 -1.57
C VAL A 53 -13.56 -13.44 -0.70
N LEU A 54 -13.67 -13.90 0.54
CA LEU A 54 -14.52 -13.32 1.57
C LEU A 54 -13.71 -12.34 2.43
N PHE A 55 -14.34 -11.24 2.81
CA PHE A 55 -13.80 -10.26 3.74
C PHE A 55 -14.92 -9.86 4.70
N ASP A 56 -14.56 -9.71 5.99
CA ASP A 56 -15.46 -9.18 7.01
C ASP A 56 -15.56 -7.65 6.92
N ASP A 57 -14.42 -6.99 6.62
CA ASP A 57 -14.31 -5.55 6.49
C ASP A 57 -14.34 -5.10 5.00
N PRO A 58 -15.34 -4.29 4.59
CA PRO A 58 -15.41 -3.75 3.23
C PRO A 58 -14.27 -2.77 2.92
N VAL A 59 -13.71 -2.09 3.93
CA VAL A 59 -12.58 -1.17 3.73
C VAL A 59 -11.33 -1.96 3.35
N ALA A 60 -10.97 -2.97 4.13
CA ALA A 60 -9.87 -3.88 3.81
C ALA A 60 -10.03 -4.53 2.42
N ALA A 61 -11.24 -4.97 2.08
CA ALA A 61 -11.53 -5.55 0.77
C ALA A 61 -11.23 -4.57 -0.38
N VAL A 62 -11.72 -3.34 -0.29
CA VAL A 62 -11.51 -2.31 -1.32
C VAL A 62 -10.02 -1.92 -1.44
N GLN A 63 -9.34 -1.71 -0.31
CA GLN A 63 -7.93 -1.33 -0.30
C GLN A 63 -7.01 -2.44 -0.83
N ALA A 64 -7.31 -3.71 -0.50
CA ALA A 64 -6.56 -4.84 -1.02
C ALA A 64 -6.76 -4.98 -2.53
N SER A 65 -8.00 -4.86 -2.99
CA SER A 65 -8.37 -4.90 -4.41
C SER A 65 -7.73 -3.77 -5.23
N ALA A 66 -7.58 -2.58 -4.65
CA ALA A 66 -6.93 -1.43 -5.27
C ALA A 66 -5.51 -1.73 -5.79
N ARG A 67 -4.78 -2.54 -5.03
CA ARG A 67 -3.37 -2.84 -5.29
C ARG A 67 -3.15 -4.02 -6.23
N LEU A 68 -4.21 -4.74 -6.62
CA LEU A 68 -4.06 -5.96 -7.42
C LEU A 68 -3.37 -5.71 -8.76
N GLN A 69 -3.65 -4.56 -9.39
CA GLN A 69 -3.04 -4.21 -10.68
C GLN A 69 -1.54 -3.91 -10.54
N GLU A 70 -1.13 -3.26 -9.44
CA GLU A 70 0.28 -3.00 -9.12
C GLU A 70 1.02 -4.30 -8.83
N VAL A 71 0.43 -5.16 -7.97
CA VAL A 71 0.97 -6.49 -7.64
C VAL A 71 1.18 -7.34 -8.89
N LEU A 72 0.23 -7.30 -9.84
CA LEU A 72 0.36 -8.01 -11.10
C LEU A 72 1.47 -7.44 -11.99
N GLN A 73 1.65 -6.11 -12.01
CA GLN A 73 2.70 -5.43 -12.79
C GLN A 73 4.09 -5.71 -12.22
N GLU A 74 4.25 -5.73 -10.90
CA GLU A 74 5.51 -6.08 -10.23
C GLU A 74 5.94 -7.50 -10.62
N LEU A 75 5.02 -8.46 -10.57
CA LEU A 75 5.27 -9.84 -11.00
C LEU A 75 5.66 -9.91 -12.50
N ALA A 76 4.99 -9.15 -13.35
CA ALA A 76 5.26 -9.11 -14.79
C ALA A 76 6.66 -8.54 -15.11
N SER A 77 7.10 -7.52 -14.36
CA SER A 77 8.36 -6.83 -14.56
C SER A 77 9.59 -7.68 -14.22
N VAL A 78 9.45 -8.58 -13.24
CA VAL A 78 10.55 -9.41 -12.74
C VAL A 78 10.66 -10.72 -13.52
N GLU A 79 9.54 -11.35 -13.90
CA GLU A 79 9.57 -12.79 -14.24
C GLU A 79 8.89 -13.18 -15.54
N LEU A 80 7.88 -12.45 -16.03
CA LEU A 80 6.98 -13.01 -17.03
C LEU A 80 7.24 -12.64 -18.48
N ARG A 81 7.83 -11.48 -18.83
CA ARG A 81 8.09 -11.05 -20.24
C ARG A 81 6.97 -11.42 -21.25
N CYS A 82 5.72 -11.48 -20.81
CA CYS A 82 4.57 -11.96 -21.56
C CYS A 82 3.56 -10.82 -21.74
N ALA A 83 2.52 -11.07 -22.55
CA ALA A 83 1.45 -10.13 -22.83
C ALA A 83 0.95 -9.40 -21.57
N PRO A 84 0.57 -8.11 -21.66
CA PRO A 84 0.12 -7.35 -20.51
C PRO A 84 -1.18 -7.95 -19.97
N LEU A 85 -1.07 -8.74 -18.90
CA LEU A 85 -2.22 -9.19 -18.12
C LEU A 85 -2.70 -8.02 -17.27
N GLY A 86 -4.02 -7.90 -17.19
CA GLY A 86 -4.70 -6.99 -16.25
C GLY A 86 -5.48 -7.79 -15.23
N VAL A 87 -6.03 -7.09 -14.25
CA VAL A 87 -6.97 -7.66 -13.29
C VAL A 87 -8.19 -6.76 -13.19
N LYS A 88 -9.38 -7.34 -13.34
CA LYS A 88 -10.66 -6.66 -13.13
C LYS A 88 -11.28 -7.19 -11.84
N THR A 89 -11.98 -6.34 -11.09
CA THR A 89 -12.50 -6.72 -9.77
C THR A 89 -13.92 -6.23 -9.54
N GLY A 90 -14.73 -7.09 -8.92
CA GLY A 90 -16.07 -6.78 -8.44
C GLY A 90 -16.22 -7.10 -6.97
N ILE A 91 -16.82 -6.16 -6.21
CA ILE A 91 -17.00 -6.30 -4.76
C ILE A 91 -18.46 -6.04 -4.40
N ASP A 92 -19.04 -6.93 -3.60
CA ASP A 92 -20.34 -6.69 -2.99
C ASP A 92 -20.42 -7.22 -1.56
N ARG A 93 -21.39 -6.70 -0.79
CA ARG A 93 -21.59 -7.01 0.63
C ARG A 93 -23.03 -7.39 0.90
N GLY A 94 -23.21 -8.42 1.73
CA GLY A 94 -24.51 -8.80 2.28
C GLY A 94 -24.43 -10.15 2.97
N ALA A 95 -25.60 -10.68 3.38
CA ALA A 95 -25.69 -11.99 3.99
C ALA A 95 -25.33 -13.09 2.98
N VAL A 96 -24.47 -14.00 3.41
CA VAL A 96 -24.08 -15.20 2.66
C VAL A 96 -24.23 -16.42 3.56
N VAL A 97 -24.46 -17.57 2.94
CA VAL A 97 -24.46 -18.87 3.60
C VAL A 97 -23.22 -19.62 3.15
N GLU A 98 -22.37 -19.95 4.12
CA GLU A 98 -21.24 -20.86 3.91
C GLU A 98 -21.73 -22.30 4.01
N TYR A 99 -21.48 -23.09 2.98
CA TYR A 99 -21.86 -24.50 2.95
C TYR A 99 -20.85 -25.29 2.12
N ASP A 100 -20.30 -26.35 2.72
CA ASP A 100 -19.34 -27.26 2.09
C ASP A 100 -18.11 -26.55 1.49
N GLY A 101 -17.60 -25.51 2.18
CA GLY A 101 -16.46 -24.72 1.72
C GLY A 101 -16.77 -23.73 0.59
N ASP A 102 -18.04 -23.57 0.20
CA ASP A 102 -18.48 -22.58 -0.78
C ASP A 102 -19.39 -21.52 -0.14
N CYS A 103 -19.59 -20.40 -0.84
CA CYS A 103 -20.42 -19.30 -0.40
C CYS A 103 -21.61 -19.10 -1.35
N TYR A 104 -22.81 -19.04 -0.77
CA TYR A 104 -24.05 -18.81 -1.50
C TYR A 104 -24.73 -17.55 -1.02
N GLY A 105 -25.28 -16.79 -1.96
CA GLY A 105 -26.04 -15.60 -1.64
C GLY A 105 -26.12 -14.64 -2.80
N ASP A 106 -26.99 -13.67 -2.63
CA ASP A 106 -27.12 -12.58 -3.58
C ASP A 106 -25.83 -11.77 -3.80
N PRO A 107 -25.03 -11.45 -2.76
CA PRO A 107 -23.78 -10.70 -2.92
C PRO A 107 -22.74 -11.42 -3.78
N VAL A 108 -22.75 -12.76 -3.78
CA VAL A 108 -21.83 -13.57 -4.60
C VAL A 108 -22.13 -13.33 -6.08
N ASN A 109 -23.41 -13.36 -6.45
CA ASN A 109 -23.85 -13.14 -7.83
C ASN A 109 -23.63 -11.69 -8.27
N VAL A 110 -23.85 -10.72 -7.39
CA VAL A 110 -23.63 -9.31 -7.70
C VAL A 110 -22.14 -9.03 -7.89
N ALA A 111 -21.28 -9.45 -6.96
CA ALA A 111 -19.84 -9.26 -7.05
C ALA A 111 -19.25 -9.88 -8.32
N ALA A 112 -19.67 -11.09 -8.71
CA ALA A 112 -19.27 -11.71 -9.97
C ALA A 112 -19.67 -10.85 -11.19
N ARG A 113 -20.90 -10.34 -11.22
CA ARG A 113 -21.41 -9.53 -12.35
C ARG A 113 -20.81 -8.13 -12.42
N LEU A 114 -20.36 -7.60 -11.28
CA LEU A 114 -19.57 -6.38 -11.21
C LEU A 114 -18.18 -6.64 -11.79
N CYS A 115 -17.54 -7.76 -11.40
CA CYS A 115 -16.26 -8.18 -11.95
C CYS A 115 -16.33 -8.35 -13.48
N ASP A 116 -17.37 -8.99 -14.00
CA ASP A 116 -17.59 -9.15 -15.44
C ASP A 116 -17.72 -7.82 -16.20
N ARG A 117 -18.18 -6.77 -15.54
CA ARG A 117 -18.35 -5.42 -16.13
C ARG A 117 -17.12 -4.54 -15.99
N ALA A 118 -16.26 -4.83 -15.03
CA ALA A 118 -15.06 -4.06 -14.77
C ALA A 118 -14.07 -4.20 -15.93
N GLN A 119 -13.41 -3.10 -16.29
CA GLN A 119 -12.28 -3.13 -17.21
C GLN A 119 -10.99 -3.56 -16.49
N ALA A 120 -9.94 -3.82 -17.26
CA ALA A 120 -8.62 -4.12 -16.72
C ALA A 120 -8.13 -2.97 -15.82
N GLY A 121 -7.75 -3.30 -14.58
CA GLY A 121 -7.35 -2.35 -13.54
C GLY A 121 -8.51 -1.70 -12.78
N GLU A 122 -9.76 -1.94 -13.17
CA GLU A 122 -10.91 -1.36 -12.50
C GLU A 122 -11.41 -2.22 -11.33
N VAL A 123 -11.86 -1.53 -10.29
CA VAL A 123 -12.59 -2.12 -9.16
C VAL A 123 -13.98 -1.49 -9.11
N LEU A 124 -14.99 -2.33 -9.31
CA LEU A 124 -16.40 -1.94 -9.20
C LEU A 124 -17.00 -2.47 -7.91
N ILE A 125 -17.73 -1.61 -7.21
CA ILE A 125 -18.36 -1.93 -5.93
C ILE A 125 -19.87 -1.69 -5.97
N GLY A 126 -20.62 -2.53 -5.27
CA GLY A 126 -22.04 -2.34 -5.05
C GLY A 126 -22.35 -1.25 -4.01
N GLU A 127 -23.59 -0.76 -4.03
CA GLU A 127 -24.09 0.24 -3.06
C GLU A 127 -23.86 -0.18 -1.60
N ALA A 128 -24.05 -1.45 -1.28
CA ALA A 128 -23.88 -1.96 0.09
C ALA A 128 -22.42 -1.88 0.57
N VAL A 129 -21.45 -2.03 -0.33
CA VAL A 129 -20.03 -1.82 -0.02
C VAL A 129 -19.78 -0.33 0.17
N PHE A 130 -20.23 0.51 -0.77
CA PHE A 130 -20.07 1.96 -0.69
C PHE A 130 -20.60 2.54 0.63
N GLY A 131 -21.77 2.12 1.08
CA GLY A 131 -22.35 2.53 2.36
C GLY A 131 -21.58 2.08 3.60
N GLY A 132 -20.71 1.06 3.47
CA GLY A 132 -19.81 0.58 4.52
C GLY A 132 -18.41 1.19 4.49
N LEU A 133 -18.12 2.10 3.55
CA LEU A 133 -16.82 2.76 3.45
C LEU A 133 -16.73 4.01 4.33
N SER A 134 -15.50 4.33 4.77
CA SER A 134 -15.18 5.62 5.40
C SER A 134 -15.49 6.78 4.45
N GLU A 135 -15.67 7.99 5.00
CA GLU A 135 -15.94 9.18 4.19
C GLU A 135 -14.86 9.44 3.15
N GLY A 136 -13.58 9.33 3.52
CA GLY A 136 -12.48 9.46 2.57
C GLY A 136 -12.55 8.46 1.43
N LEU A 137 -12.78 7.18 1.73
CA LEU A 137 -12.89 6.18 0.67
C LEU A 137 -14.10 6.42 -0.24
N ARG A 138 -15.20 6.96 0.29
CA ARG A 138 -16.35 7.37 -0.53
C ARG A 138 -16.03 8.52 -1.47
N LEU A 139 -15.20 9.49 -1.07
CA LEU A 139 -14.75 10.58 -1.94
C LEU A 139 -13.86 10.12 -3.10
N ALA A 140 -13.20 8.97 -2.95
CA ALA A 140 -12.43 8.31 -4.01
C ALA A 140 -13.30 7.43 -4.94
N CYS A 141 -14.62 7.37 -4.73
CA CYS A 141 -15.54 6.59 -5.56
C CYS A 141 -16.30 7.47 -6.55
N HIS A 142 -16.45 7.00 -7.78
CA HIS A 142 -17.26 7.63 -8.81
C HIS A 142 -18.52 6.79 -9.09
N SER A 143 -19.69 7.41 -9.09
CA SER A 143 -20.94 6.71 -9.40
C SER A 143 -21.01 6.42 -10.90
N LEU A 144 -21.33 5.17 -11.26
CA LEU A 144 -21.64 4.75 -12.62
C LEU A 144 -23.16 4.66 -12.85
N ASP A 145 -23.93 5.41 -12.07
CA ASP A 145 -25.39 5.37 -12.02
C ASP A 145 -25.94 3.97 -11.73
N ARG A 146 -27.16 3.69 -12.22
CA ARG A 146 -27.84 2.41 -12.03
C ARG A 146 -27.63 1.51 -13.24
N ILE A 147 -26.98 0.37 -13.01
CA ILE A 147 -26.70 -0.62 -14.04
C ILE A 147 -27.61 -1.83 -13.85
N THR A 148 -28.28 -2.24 -14.93
CA THR A 148 -29.04 -3.50 -14.95
C THR A 148 -28.06 -4.67 -15.01
N LEU A 149 -27.98 -5.44 -13.93
CA LEU A 149 -27.24 -6.71 -13.90
C LEU A 149 -28.19 -7.85 -14.31
N LYS A 150 -27.72 -8.78 -15.16
CA LYS A 150 -28.51 -9.92 -15.66
C LYS A 150 -29.14 -10.67 -14.48
N GLY A 151 -30.46 -10.85 -14.42
CA GLY A 151 -31.11 -11.58 -13.31
C GLY A 151 -31.34 -10.75 -12.04
N LYS A 152 -31.26 -9.42 -12.13
CA LYS A 152 -31.81 -8.49 -11.15
C LYS A 152 -33.06 -7.84 -11.72
N ALA A 153 -34.11 -7.74 -10.90
CA ALA A 153 -35.35 -7.06 -11.27
C ALA A 153 -35.17 -5.54 -11.33
N GLU A 154 -34.35 -4.98 -10.43
CA GLU A 154 -34.08 -3.55 -10.36
C GLU A 154 -32.63 -3.22 -10.71
N PRO A 155 -32.40 -2.11 -11.44
CA PRO A 155 -31.07 -1.56 -11.66
C PRO A 155 -30.35 -1.20 -10.35
N LEU A 156 -29.13 -1.70 -10.20
CA LEU A 156 -28.30 -1.50 -8.99
C LEU A 156 -27.39 -0.29 -9.18
N ARG A 157 -27.24 0.52 -8.12
CA ARG A 157 -26.21 1.56 -8.10
C ARG A 157 -24.83 0.90 -8.03
N VAL A 158 -23.94 1.32 -8.91
CA VAL A 158 -22.57 0.83 -9.01
C VAL A 158 -21.62 2.00 -8.88
N TRP A 159 -20.50 1.75 -8.20
CA TRP A 159 -19.45 2.73 -8.01
C TRP A 159 -18.14 2.16 -8.54
N ARG A 160 -17.33 2.99 -9.20
CA ARG A 160 -15.94 2.69 -9.51
C ARG A 160 -15.05 3.33 -8.46
N VAL A 161 -14.04 2.61 -7.99
CA VAL A 161 -13.03 3.17 -7.09
C VAL A 161 -11.89 3.74 -7.93
N ASP A 162 -11.61 5.05 -7.79
CA ASP A 162 -10.56 5.76 -8.52
C ASP A 162 -9.32 5.95 -7.63
N PHE A 163 -8.33 5.07 -7.81
CA PHE A 163 -7.19 4.92 -6.91
C PHE A 163 -6.19 6.09 -6.89
N ALA A 164 -6.14 6.90 -7.95
CA ALA A 164 -5.34 8.13 -7.96
C ALA A 164 -5.80 9.11 -6.87
N ARG A 165 -7.10 9.11 -6.51
CA ARG A 165 -7.63 9.90 -5.39
C ARG A 165 -7.51 9.15 -4.09
N THR A 166 -7.48 7.83 -4.07
CA THR A 166 -7.40 7.04 -2.84
C THR A 166 -6.08 7.27 -2.09
N ALA A 167 -4.94 7.48 -2.76
CA ALA A 167 -3.69 7.81 -2.07
C ALA A 167 -3.78 9.16 -1.32
N GLU A 168 -4.27 10.21 -2.00
CA GLU A 168 -4.49 11.55 -1.43
C GLU A 168 -5.60 11.56 -0.37
N THR A 169 -6.64 10.77 -0.59
CA THR A 169 -7.82 10.74 0.28
C THR A 169 -7.64 9.80 1.46
N THR A 170 -6.85 8.73 1.36
CA THR A 170 -6.45 7.93 2.53
C THR A 170 -5.56 8.76 3.45
N LEU A 171 -4.64 9.57 2.89
CA LEU A 171 -3.90 10.58 3.64
C LEU A 171 -4.85 11.61 4.29
N ALA A 172 -5.74 12.23 3.52
CA ALA A 172 -6.68 13.23 4.03
C ALA A 172 -7.65 12.67 5.09
N SER A 173 -8.19 11.46 4.88
CA SER A 173 -9.12 10.86 5.83
C SER A 173 -8.46 10.20 7.04
N LEU A 174 -7.20 9.76 6.95
CA LEU A 174 -6.41 9.44 8.14
C LEU A 174 -6.12 10.70 8.97
N LEU A 175 -5.90 11.85 8.33
CA LEU A 175 -5.74 13.15 9.01
C LEU A 175 -7.08 13.61 9.64
N ASP A 176 -8.19 13.58 8.90
CA ASP A 176 -9.52 13.99 9.38
C ASP A 176 -10.07 13.06 10.48
N TYR A 177 -9.84 11.74 10.36
CA TYR A 177 -10.26 10.76 11.36
C TYR A 177 -9.43 10.84 12.66
N HIS A 178 -8.16 11.25 12.55
CA HIS A 178 -7.33 11.60 13.71
C HIS A 178 -7.83 12.86 14.41
N GLU A 179 -8.23 13.90 13.65
CA GLU A 179 -8.81 15.12 14.24
C GLU A 179 -10.16 14.88 14.92
N LEU A 180 -10.99 13.95 14.41
CA LEU A 180 -12.33 13.68 14.94
C LEU A 180 -12.36 12.81 16.21
N LEU A 181 -11.39 11.91 16.42
CA LEU A 181 -11.48 10.88 17.46
C LEU A 181 -10.95 11.27 18.84
N GLY A 182 -10.18 12.37 18.97
CA GLY A 182 -9.75 12.89 20.29
C GLY A 182 -9.17 11.85 21.26
N GLY A 183 -8.63 10.74 20.76
CA GLY A 183 -8.32 9.53 21.52
C GLY A 183 -6.88 9.12 21.34
N ALA A 184 -6.05 9.47 22.31
CA ALA A 184 -4.65 9.08 22.38
C ALA A 184 -4.49 7.55 22.41
N ARG A 185 -3.69 7.04 21.48
CA ARG A 185 -2.81 5.87 21.65
C ARG A 185 -1.43 6.29 21.17
N PRO A 186 -0.34 5.66 21.63
CA PRO A 186 0.99 6.21 21.45
C PRO A 186 1.29 6.41 19.98
N LEU A 187 1.25 7.68 19.57
CA LEU A 187 1.83 8.11 18.31
C LEU A 187 3.32 8.00 18.53
N GLN A 188 3.85 6.79 18.35
CA GLN A 188 5.26 6.67 18.06
C GLN A 188 5.49 7.50 16.82
N ARG A 189 6.23 8.59 16.93
CA ARG A 189 6.61 9.43 15.79
C ARG A 189 8.08 9.74 15.87
N VAL A 190 8.68 10.01 14.72
CA VAL A 190 10.01 10.57 14.64
C VAL A 190 9.95 11.96 14.05
N ASP A 191 10.32 12.93 14.87
CA ASP A 191 10.56 14.30 14.43
C ASP A 191 11.98 14.38 13.92
N LEU A 192 12.16 14.93 12.71
CA LEU A 192 13.45 15.21 12.10
C LEU A 192 13.51 16.70 11.77
N GLY A 193 14.58 17.35 12.20
CA GLY A 193 14.78 18.79 12.00
C GLY A 193 16.19 19.11 11.52
N CYS A 194 16.30 20.03 10.57
CA CYS A 194 17.55 20.63 10.16
C CYS A 194 17.27 22.06 9.68
N LEU A 195 17.90 23.06 10.33
CA LEU A 195 17.63 24.48 10.07
C LEU A 195 16.12 24.79 10.16
N ASP A 196 15.51 25.30 9.08
CA ASP A 196 14.08 25.64 9.00
C ASP A 196 13.22 24.48 8.47
N GLN A 197 13.83 23.33 8.13
CA GLN A 197 13.11 22.16 7.62
C GLN A 197 12.80 21.18 8.76
N HIS A 198 11.52 20.87 8.91
CA HIS A 198 11.02 19.89 9.86
C HIS A 198 10.10 18.90 9.15
N ILE A 199 10.24 17.62 9.48
CA ILE A 199 9.35 16.56 9.02
C ILE A 199 9.04 15.61 10.18
N GLU A 200 7.81 15.14 10.23
CA GLU A 200 7.37 14.12 11.16
C GLU A 200 7.14 12.83 10.37
N LEU A 201 7.61 11.71 10.90
CA LEU A 201 7.42 10.38 10.32
C LEU A 201 6.66 9.49 11.30
N TYR A 202 5.59 8.88 10.80
CA TYR A 202 4.71 7.98 11.54
C TYR A 202 4.88 6.53 11.08
N PRO A 203 4.65 5.53 11.97
CA PRO A 203 4.59 4.13 11.61
C PRO A 203 3.60 3.89 10.48
N GLY A 204 4.08 3.31 9.38
CA GLY A 204 3.31 3.10 8.15
C GLY A 204 3.64 4.09 7.02
N ASP A 205 4.35 5.18 7.33
CA ASP A 205 4.89 6.06 6.29
C ASP A 205 5.92 5.33 5.43
N GLY A 206 5.94 5.69 4.15
CA GLY A 206 6.97 5.22 3.23
C GLY A 206 8.37 5.69 3.65
N PRO A 207 9.43 5.04 3.13
CA PRO A 207 10.79 5.40 3.49
C PRO A 207 11.11 6.86 3.13
N LEU A 208 11.59 7.62 4.10
CA LEU A 208 12.13 8.96 3.89
C LEU A 208 13.57 8.87 3.39
N ILE A 209 13.83 9.36 2.18
CA ILE A 209 15.19 9.47 1.64
C ILE A 209 15.79 10.82 2.04
N ILE A 210 16.96 10.77 2.69
CA ILE A 210 17.76 11.95 3.03
C ILE A 210 18.89 12.08 2.01
N GLY A 211 19.10 13.28 1.48
CA GLY A 211 20.22 13.55 0.57
C GLY A 211 20.14 14.90 -0.10
N ARG A 212 21.09 15.18 -1.00
CA ARG A 212 21.16 16.46 -1.74
C ARG A 212 20.56 16.44 -3.15
N GLY A 213 19.94 15.32 -3.57
CA GLY A 213 19.42 15.15 -4.93
C GLY A 213 17.91 15.45 -5.03
N GLU A 214 17.41 15.72 -6.23
CA GLU A 214 15.98 16.05 -6.51
C GLU A 214 14.96 14.96 -6.09
N GLY A 215 15.41 13.77 -5.68
CA GLY A 215 14.58 12.68 -5.18
C GLY A 215 14.68 12.45 -3.66
N ALA A 216 15.29 13.36 -2.91
CA ALA A 216 15.34 13.29 -1.45
C ALA A 216 14.06 13.89 -0.86
N GLY A 217 13.34 13.12 -0.03
CA GLY A 217 12.20 13.62 0.73
C GLY A 217 12.63 14.55 1.88
N PHE A 218 13.90 14.45 2.31
CA PHE A 218 14.54 15.42 3.19
C PHE A 218 15.84 15.92 2.53
N ALA A 219 15.76 17.11 1.96
CA ALA A 219 16.83 17.70 1.19
C ALA A 219 17.86 18.34 2.14
N VAL A 220 19.13 17.97 1.99
CA VAL A 220 20.24 18.61 2.72
C VAL A 220 21.22 19.14 1.70
N ASP A 221 21.21 20.45 1.50
CA ASP A 221 22.06 21.14 0.53
C ASP A 221 23.48 21.34 1.09
N ASP A 222 24.24 20.25 1.13
CA ASP A 222 25.65 20.28 1.49
C ASP A 222 26.45 19.37 0.54
N PRO A 223 27.59 19.83 -0.02
CA PRO A 223 28.39 19.03 -0.96
C PRO A 223 28.96 17.75 -0.35
N ARG A 224 29.10 17.66 0.97
CA ARG A 224 29.55 16.44 1.69
C ARG A 224 28.45 15.39 1.77
N VAL A 225 27.19 15.77 1.54
CA VAL A 225 26.04 14.87 1.54
C VAL A 225 25.89 14.20 0.16
N SER A 226 25.66 12.88 0.14
CA SER A 226 25.38 12.16 -1.11
C SER A 226 24.00 12.48 -1.65
N ARG A 227 23.79 12.36 -2.97
CA ARG A 227 22.47 12.61 -3.60
C ARG A 227 21.35 11.77 -2.97
N ARG A 228 21.67 10.52 -2.62
CA ARG A 228 20.90 9.63 -1.75
C ARG A 228 21.84 9.20 -0.64
N HIS A 229 21.78 9.86 0.51
CA HIS A 229 22.73 9.69 1.60
C HIS A 229 22.31 8.57 2.54
N ALA A 230 21.09 8.66 3.04
CA ALA A 230 20.54 7.72 3.99
C ALA A 230 19.03 7.59 3.77
N ARG A 231 18.44 6.60 4.44
CA ARG A 231 17.00 6.38 4.48
C ARG A 231 16.55 6.15 5.90
N ILE A 232 15.45 6.77 6.27
CA ILE A 232 14.75 6.49 7.51
C ILE A 232 13.43 5.81 7.16
N GLU A 233 13.12 4.71 7.84
CA GLU A 233 11.86 3.99 7.66
C GLU A 233 11.46 3.30 8.96
N TRP A 234 10.17 3.00 9.07
CA TRP A 234 9.65 2.15 10.14
C TRP A 234 9.73 0.68 9.72
N ALA A 235 10.46 -0.12 10.49
CA ALA A 235 10.53 -1.58 10.36
C ALA A 235 9.74 -2.21 11.51
N GLY A 236 8.42 -2.35 11.34
CA GLY A 236 7.51 -2.65 12.45
C GLY A 236 7.41 -1.44 13.38
N GLU A 237 7.65 -1.63 14.68
CA GLU A 237 7.63 -0.57 15.71
C GLU A 237 8.99 0.14 15.87
N GLN A 238 9.99 -0.17 15.04
CA GLN A 238 11.32 0.40 15.16
C GLN A 238 11.59 1.39 14.03
N CYS A 239 11.98 2.62 14.38
CA CYS A 239 12.49 3.58 13.41
C CYS A 239 13.96 3.26 13.10
N VAL A 240 14.28 3.00 11.84
CA VAL A 240 15.61 2.56 11.40
C VAL A 240 16.20 3.54 10.41
N LEU A 241 17.40 4.02 10.71
CA LEU A 241 18.26 4.76 9.80
C LEU A 241 19.19 3.77 9.07
N THR A 242 19.26 3.85 7.74
CA THR A 242 20.20 3.09 6.91
C THR A 242 21.06 4.05 6.11
N ASP A 243 22.40 3.96 6.26
CA ASP A 243 23.36 4.74 5.49
C ASP A 243 23.63 4.09 4.12
N PHE A 244 23.70 4.91 3.07
CA PHE A 244 24.11 4.48 1.72
C PHE A 244 25.30 5.29 1.18
N SER A 245 25.84 6.19 1.99
CA SER A 245 26.69 7.27 1.53
C SER A 245 28.14 6.84 1.28
N SER A 246 28.88 7.70 0.57
CA SER A 246 30.33 7.50 0.39
C SER A 246 31.13 7.82 1.64
N ASN A 247 30.67 8.80 2.43
CA ASN A 247 31.42 9.42 3.53
C ASN A 247 30.96 8.95 4.92
N GLY A 248 29.87 8.18 5.01
CA GLY A 248 29.29 7.68 6.24
C GLY A 248 28.36 8.68 6.93
N SER A 249 27.65 8.17 7.94
CA SER A 249 26.77 8.91 8.83
C SER A 249 27.17 8.64 10.29
N TRP A 250 26.90 9.57 11.21
CA TRP A 250 27.16 9.40 12.63
C TRP A 250 25.90 9.72 13.44
N VAL A 251 25.45 8.79 14.28
CA VAL A 251 24.29 8.98 15.14
C VAL A 251 24.75 9.22 16.57
N ARG A 252 24.46 10.41 17.10
CA ARG A 252 24.76 10.81 18.47
C ARG A 252 23.47 10.83 19.29
N PHE A 253 23.26 9.82 20.11
CA PHE A 253 22.13 9.81 21.06
C PHE A 253 22.39 10.77 22.22
N ALA A 254 21.34 11.44 22.71
CA ALA A 254 21.43 12.27 23.89
C ALA A 254 21.90 11.43 25.10
N GLY A 255 22.92 11.93 25.81
CA GLY A 255 23.53 11.23 26.95
C GLY A 255 24.52 10.11 26.60
N ALA A 256 24.73 9.77 25.33
CA ALA A 256 25.75 8.80 24.93
C ALA A 256 27.16 9.41 24.92
N ALA A 257 28.16 8.64 25.35
CA ALA A 257 29.55 9.10 25.43
C ALA A 257 30.25 9.21 24.06
N ALA A 258 29.81 8.43 23.07
CA ALA A 258 30.38 8.42 21.74
C ALA A 258 29.29 8.20 20.68
N PRO A 259 29.42 8.82 19.48
CA PRO A 259 28.49 8.61 18.38
C PRO A 259 28.66 7.23 17.75
N VAL A 260 27.57 6.66 17.25
CA VAL A 260 27.56 5.44 16.44
C VAL A 260 27.89 5.80 15.00
N GLN A 261 29.02 5.31 14.49
CA GLN A 261 29.38 5.49 13.09
C GLN A 261 28.68 4.44 12.21
N LEU A 262 28.09 4.89 11.11
CA LEU A 262 27.45 4.05 10.10
C LEU A 262 28.15 4.23 8.77
N ARG A 263 28.50 3.11 8.13
CA ARG A 263 29.03 3.10 6.76
C ARG A 263 28.43 1.95 5.98
N ARG A 264 27.37 2.22 5.22
CA ARG A 264 26.53 1.18 4.60
C ARG A 264 25.92 0.21 5.62
N GLU A 265 25.71 0.71 6.83
CA GLU A 265 25.12 -0.03 7.95
C GLU A 265 23.82 0.66 8.40
N ARG A 266 23.11 0.02 9.33
CA ARG A 266 21.83 0.49 9.86
C ARG A 266 21.88 0.65 11.37
N CYS A 267 21.12 1.62 11.87
CA CYS A 267 20.96 1.91 13.30
C CYS A 267 19.48 2.12 13.63
N THR A 268 19.05 1.62 14.77
CA THR A 268 17.69 1.88 15.29
C THR A 268 17.70 3.17 16.09
N LEU A 269 16.91 4.15 15.64
CA LEU A 269 16.71 5.41 16.32
C LEU A 269 15.77 5.21 17.52
N HIS A 270 16.09 5.83 18.64
CA HIS A 270 15.33 5.80 19.88
C HIS A 270 15.68 7.02 20.73
N GLY A 271 14.76 7.49 21.58
CA GLY A 271 14.96 8.71 22.36
C GLY A 271 15.21 9.92 21.47
N GLU A 272 16.16 10.76 21.81
CA GLU A 272 16.53 11.92 20.99
C GLU A 272 18.04 11.97 20.73
N GLY A 273 18.43 12.72 19.71
CA GLY A 273 19.83 12.86 19.33
C GLY A 273 20.02 13.61 18.02
N GLU A 274 21.18 13.38 17.42
CA GLU A 274 21.59 14.02 16.18
C GLU A 274 22.15 13.00 15.18
N ILE A 275 21.92 13.24 13.90
CA ILE A 275 22.49 12.49 12.78
C ILE A 275 23.39 13.45 11.99
N VAL A 276 24.70 13.24 12.06
CA VAL A 276 25.70 14.00 11.31
C VAL A 276 25.97 13.28 9.99
N LEU A 277 25.87 14.00 8.88
CA LEU A 277 26.00 13.43 7.53
C LEU A 277 27.34 13.78 6.88
N GLY A 278 28.04 12.77 6.38
CA GLY A 278 29.13 12.94 5.42
C GLY A 278 30.42 13.54 5.95
N THR A 279 30.53 13.80 7.26
CA THR A 279 31.77 14.21 7.93
C THR A 279 31.74 13.79 9.40
N ALA A 280 32.92 13.73 10.02
CA ALA A 280 33.06 13.40 11.43
C ALA A 280 32.38 14.47 12.32
N PRO A 281 31.81 14.08 13.47
CA PRO A 281 31.05 14.97 14.35
C PRO A 281 31.86 16.09 15.03
N ASP A 282 33.19 16.11 14.87
CA ASP A 282 34.06 17.17 15.41
C ASP A 282 34.05 18.45 14.55
N ASP A 283 33.41 18.41 13.37
CA ASP A 283 33.26 19.55 12.47
C ASP A 283 31.96 20.33 12.78
N PHE A 284 32.09 21.54 13.33
CA PHE A 284 30.95 22.40 13.68
C PHE A 284 30.11 22.87 12.50
N THR A 285 30.61 22.74 11.27
CA THR A 285 29.87 23.06 10.05
C THR A 285 29.17 21.85 9.46
N ALA A 286 29.23 20.69 10.12
CA ALA A 286 28.68 19.46 9.60
C ALA A 286 27.15 19.58 9.42
N PRO A 287 26.61 19.03 8.31
CA PRO A 287 25.18 18.96 8.14
C PRO A 287 24.60 17.95 9.14
N THR A 288 23.89 18.49 10.14
CA THR A 288 23.38 17.74 11.29
C THR A 288 21.86 17.82 11.33
N LEU A 289 21.21 16.66 11.41
CA LEU A 289 19.78 16.55 11.63
C LEU A 289 19.53 16.23 13.11
N GLY A 290 18.71 17.02 13.79
CA GLY A 290 18.14 16.60 15.06
C GLY A 290 17.07 15.53 14.82
N PHE A 291 17.02 14.53 15.68
CA PHE A 291 15.92 13.58 15.71
C PHE A 291 15.35 13.42 17.12
N ARG A 292 14.04 13.20 17.21
CA ARG A 292 13.38 12.78 18.44
C ARG A 292 12.34 11.72 18.12
N VAL A 293 12.56 10.53 18.66
CA VAL A 293 11.57 9.45 18.71
C VAL A 293 10.69 9.72 19.92
N ILE A 294 9.44 10.05 19.66
CA ILE A 294 8.44 10.34 20.66
C ILE A 294 7.56 9.11 20.76
N ASP A 295 7.51 8.49 21.94
CA ASP A 295 6.52 7.47 22.28
C ASP A 295 5.43 8.16 23.11
N GLU A 296 4.34 8.62 22.49
CA GLU A 296 3.25 9.31 23.23
C GLU A 296 2.34 8.32 24.00
N GLY A 297 2.95 7.54 24.90
CA GLY A 297 2.33 6.50 25.74
C GLY A 297 1.09 6.93 26.51
#